data_AF-A0A4Y2TMT5-F1
#
_entry.id   AF-A0A4Y2TMT5-F1
#
_cell.length_a   1.000
_cell.length_b   1.000
_cell.length_c   1.000
_cell.angle_alpha   90.00
_cell.angle_beta   90.00
_cell.angle_gamma   90.00
#
_symmetry.space_group_name_H-M   'P 1'
#
loop_
_entity.id
_entity.type
_entity.pdbx_description
1 polymer ?
#
loop_
_entity_poly.entity_id
_entity_poly.type
_entity_poly.pdbx_seq_one_letter_code
_entity_poly.pdbx_strand_id
1 'polypeptide(L)'
;MLDMLNLKDKIDPIEYEKFTKDGYFTIRRTDKFWSGIRSNQTIEQTLMKRMKSSCELTRGRGITESVLTRRTLGMIHLHNISEEVEKYCDITSVTSEQHVDMRPSRIARDNEDVEKLMQWFSQHIPFPINDVLMSISSGVVGTTDVNCHLSHELGCEGISRIVGGNFGNVKFKRKEKVITLASVNNNAKIEKEKITVDPLTLFHRICVAKQSDEDLKMFFTFELSPFPLSLFNEEGMRKGAKSSLFSAFTPTKIDAVQEKIIL
;
A
#
# COMPACT_ATOMS: atom_id res chain seq x y z
N MET A 1 -9.95 14.58 18.48
CA MET A 1 -8.65 15.26 18.54
C MET A 1 -8.87 16.54 19.33
N LEU A 2 -8.16 16.75 20.44
CA LEU A 2 -8.35 17.93 21.27
C LEU A 2 -7.88 19.16 20.47
N ASP A 3 -8.69 20.21 20.41
CA ASP A 3 -8.37 21.42 19.66
C ASP A 3 -7.25 22.19 20.38
N MET A 4 -6.03 22.13 19.81
CA MET A 4 -4.81 22.68 20.40
C MET A 4 -4.77 24.21 20.40
N LEU A 5 -5.62 24.86 19.59
CA LEU A 5 -5.67 26.33 19.47
C LEU A 5 -6.29 27.00 20.71
N ASN A 6 -7.24 26.32 21.35
CA ASN A 6 -8.00 26.83 22.50
C ASN A 6 -7.42 26.36 23.86
N LEU A 7 -6.19 25.84 23.87
CA LEU A 7 -5.59 25.21 25.05
C LEU A 7 -5.16 26.25 26.10
N LYS A 8 -4.75 27.44 25.64
CA LYS A 8 -4.30 28.56 26.49
C LYS A 8 -5.40 29.10 27.41
N ASP A 9 -6.65 29.03 26.97
CA ASP A 9 -7.80 29.58 27.70
C ASP A 9 -8.42 28.57 28.68
N LYS A 10 -7.98 27.31 28.64
CA LYS A 10 -8.53 26.19 29.44
C LYS A 10 -7.61 25.68 30.53
N ILE A 11 -6.30 25.91 30.39
CA ILE A 11 -5.27 25.38 31.30
C ILE A 11 -4.67 26.54 32.10
N ASP A 12 -4.23 26.26 33.31
CA ASP A 12 -3.49 27.22 34.12
C ASP A 12 -2.25 27.75 33.36
N PRO A 13 -1.95 29.06 33.38
CA PRO A 13 -0.84 29.64 32.62
C PRO A 13 0.52 28.98 32.90
N ILE A 14 0.75 28.51 34.13
CA ILE A 14 2.01 27.87 34.54
C ILE A 14 2.14 26.48 33.89
N GLU A 15 1.04 25.72 33.85
CA GLU A 15 1.01 24.41 33.21
C GLU A 15 1.12 24.54 31.69
N TYR A 16 0.50 25.56 31.10
CA TYR A 16 0.62 25.86 29.68
C TYR A 16 2.06 26.17 29.28
N GLU A 17 2.78 26.94 30.10
CA GLU A 17 4.19 27.27 29.86
C GLU A 17 5.09 26.03 29.94
N LYS A 18 4.92 25.20 30.98
CA LYS A 18 5.66 23.92 31.11
C LYS A 18 5.37 22.96 29.96
N PHE A 19 4.12 22.95 29.48
CA PHE A 19 3.71 22.11 28.36
C PHE A 19 4.34 22.58 27.04
N THR A 20 4.33 23.89 26.76
CA THR A 20 4.80 24.43 25.47
C THR A 20 6.31 24.69 25.42
N LYS A 21 6.90 25.26 26.46
CA LYS A 21 8.32 25.66 26.49
C LYS A 21 9.23 24.56 27.00
N ASP A 22 8.83 23.89 28.09
CA ASP A 22 9.69 22.88 28.73
C ASP A 22 9.49 21.47 28.17
N GLY A 23 8.53 21.28 27.25
CA GLY A 23 8.34 20.03 26.52
C GLY A 23 7.78 18.88 27.35
N TYR A 24 7.08 19.15 28.46
CA TYR A 24 6.56 18.16 29.41
C TYR A 24 5.53 17.16 28.83
N PHE A 25 5.15 17.31 27.56
CA PHE A 25 4.38 16.31 26.82
C PHE A 25 5.22 15.15 26.28
N THR A 26 6.55 15.20 26.40
CA THR A 26 7.47 14.19 25.86
C THR A 26 8.21 13.48 26.99
N ILE A 27 8.04 12.17 27.09
CA ILE A 27 8.72 11.30 28.05
C ILE A 27 9.88 10.60 27.34
N ARG A 28 11.05 10.56 27.97
CA ARG A 28 12.23 9.84 27.48
C ARG A 28 12.53 8.67 28.42
N ARG A 29 12.68 7.46 27.84
CA ARG A 29 13.12 6.27 28.60
C ARG A 29 14.64 6.10 28.64
N THR A 30 15.34 6.74 27.70
CA THR A 30 16.80 6.70 27.56
C THR A 30 17.31 8.08 27.21
N ASP A 31 18.56 8.39 27.55
CA ASP A 31 19.18 9.69 27.25
C ASP A 31 19.70 9.80 25.79
N LYS A 32 18.98 9.16 24.85
CA LYS A 32 19.34 9.17 23.43
C LYS A 32 18.71 10.37 22.74
N PHE A 33 19.43 10.94 21.77
CA PHE A 33 18.91 12.02 20.95
C PHE A 33 17.69 11.53 20.15
N TRP A 34 16.61 12.33 20.12
CA TRP A 34 15.30 12.00 19.49
C TRP A 34 14.54 10.78 20.03
N SER A 35 14.83 10.27 21.24
CA SER A 35 14.08 9.15 21.83
C SER A 35 12.85 9.59 22.66
N GLY A 36 12.28 10.76 22.36
CA GLY A 36 11.14 11.31 23.08
C GLY A 36 9.81 10.77 22.55
N ILE A 37 9.01 10.16 23.42
CA ILE A 37 7.67 9.65 23.09
C ILE A 37 6.63 10.55 23.75
N ARG A 38 5.50 10.80 23.08
CA ARG A 38 4.40 11.56 23.70
C ARG A 38 3.90 10.88 24.98
N SER A 39 3.57 11.66 26.00
CA SER A 39 3.10 11.17 27.31
C SER A 39 1.87 10.25 27.17
N ASN A 40 0.89 10.64 26.36
CA ASN A 40 -0.29 9.82 26.08
C ASN A 40 0.08 8.44 25.48
N GLN A 41 1.00 8.42 24.51
CA GLN A 41 1.46 7.18 23.90
C GLN A 41 2.22 6.32 24.90
N THR A 42 2.97 6.93 25.82
CA THR A 42 3.66 6.24 26.91
C THR A 42 2.66 5.63 27.90
N ILE A 43 1.62 6.36 28.30
CA ILE A 43 0.53 5.87 29.16
C ILE A 43 -0.18 4.70 28.49
N GLU A 44 -0.48 4.81 27.19
CA GLU A 44 -1.16 3.77 26.44
C GLU A 44 -0.32 2.49 26.34
N GLN A 45 0.93 2.62 25.91
CA GLN A 45 1.81 1.48 25.67
C GLN A 45 2.32 0.82 26.96
N THR A 46 2.42 1.56 28.07
CA THR A 46 2.97 1.06 29.33
C THR A 46 1.86 0.65 30.30
N LEU A 47 0.96 1.58 30.60
CA LEU A 47 -0.05 1.40 31.64
C LEU A 47 -1.33 0.76 31.08
N MET A 48 -1.90 1.32 30.01
CA MET A 48 -3.15 0.79 29.45
C MET A 48 -2.99 -0.62 28.87
N LYS A 49 -1.86 -0.92 28.23
CA LYS A 49 -1.52 -2.26 27.73
C LYS A 49 -1.59 -3.33 28.84
N ARG A 50 -1.06 -3.05 30.04
CA ARG A 50 -1.12 -3.98 31.18
C ARG A 50 -2.48 -3.97 31.90
N MET A 51 -3.19 -2.83 31.89
CA MET A 51 -4.54 -2.75 32.48
C MET A 51 -5.60 -3.51 31.66
N LYS A 52 -5.46 -3.54 30.32
CA LYS A 52 -6.39 -4.23 29.40
C LYS A 52 -6.28 -5.76 29.43
N SER A 53 -5.15 -6.33 29.86
CA SER A 53 -4.86 -7.77 29.72
C SER A 53 -5.28 -8.64 30.91
N SER A 54 -5.42 -8.09 32.12
CA SER A 54 -5.59 -8.91 33.34
C SER A 54 -6.95 -8.81 34.03
N CYS A 55 -7.74 -7.77 33.79
CA CYS A 55 -9.08 -7.67 34.36
C CYS A 55 -9.81 -6.51 33.69
N GLU A 56 -10.92 -6.79 33.03
CA GLU A 56 -11.71 -5.86 32.20
C GLU A 56 -12.43 -4.75 33.01
N LEU A 57 -11.88 -4.28 34.15
CA LEU A 57 -12.46 -3.16 34.93
C LEU A 57 -12.26 -1.79 34.27
N THR A 58 -12.01 -1.73 32.97
CA THR A 58 -12.05 -0.46 32.21
C THR A 58 -13.44 -0.18 31.66
N ARG A 59 -14.35 -1.16 31.64
CA ARG A 59 -15.74 -1.00 31.21
C ARG A 59 -16.67 -1.89 32.04
N GLY A 60 -17.39 -1.29 32.97
CA GLY A 60 -18.46 -1.95 33.72
C GLY A 60 -19.31 -0.94 34.48
N ARG A 61 -20.64 -1.14 34.50
CA ARG A 61 -21.54 -0.41 35.42
C ARG A 61 -21.20 -0.83 36.85
N GLY A 62 -21.02 0.13 37.76
CA GLY A 62 -20.89 -0.13 39.20
C GLY A 62 -19.48 -0.15 39.78
N ILE A 63 -18.45 0.31 39.06
CA ILE A 63 -17.10 0.45 39.62
C ILE A 63 -17.02 1.76 40.42
N THR A 64 -16.80 1.67 41.73
CA THR A 64 -16.59 2.84 42.60
C THR A 64 -15.23 3.49 42.32
N GLU A 65 -15.17 4.83 42.36
CA GLU A 65 -13.95 5.62 42.11
C GLU A 65 -12.77 5.19 42.99
N SER A 66 -13.02 4.83 44.26
CA SER A 66 -12.00 4.32 45.19
C SER A 66 -11.32 3.04 44.69
N VAL A 67 -12.05 2.17 43.98
CA VAL A 67 -11.51 0.93 43.40
C VAL A 67 -10.64 1.24 42.19
N LEU A 68 -11.04 2.21 41.36
CA LEU A 68 -10.23 2.68 40.23
C LEU A 68 -8.92 3.30 40.72
N THR A 69 -8.98 4.21 41.71
CA THR A 69 -7.78 4.87 42.26
C THR A 69 -6.81 3.86 42.86
N ARG A 70 -7.31 2.91 43.67
CA ARG A 70 -6.48 1.85 44.25
C ARG A 70 -5.85 0.97 43.16
N ARG A 71 -6.58 0.65 42.10
CA ARG A 71 -6.05 -0.14 40.98
C ARG A 71 -4.98 0.63 40.21
N THR A 72 -5.22 1.90 39.87
CA THR A 72 -4.25 2.74 39.14
C THR A 72 -2.94 2.87 39.93
N LEU A 73 -3.01 3.14 41.23
CA LEU A 73 -1.83 3.23 42.10
C LEU A 73 -1.11 1.88 42.25
N GLY A 74 -1.86 0.79 42.44
CA GLY A 74 -1.32 -0.56 42.56
C GLY A 74 -0.63 -1.05 41.27
N MET A 75 -1.20 -0.74 40.10
CA MET A 75 -0.65 -1.14 38.80
C MET A 75 0.70 -0.50 38.49
N ILE A 76 0.94 0.73 38.96
CA ILE A 76 2.25 1.39 38.82
C ILE A 76 3.34 0.60 39.56
N HIS A 77 3.05 0.15 40.78
CA HIS A 77 4.00 -0.62 41.58
C HIS A 77 4.17 -2.05 41.03
N LEU A 78 3.06 -2.67 40.62
CA LEU A 78 3.06 -4.01 40.04
C LEU A 78 3.76 -4.06 38.68
N HIS A 79 3.78 -2.97 37.92
CA HIS A 79 4.48 -2.90 36.63
C HIS A 79 5.97 -3.21 36.79
N ASN A 80 6.64 -2.56 37.74
CA ASN A 80 8.07 -2.74 37.98
C ASN A 80 8.36 -4.18 38.46
N ILE A 81 7.53 -4.71 39.36
CA ILE A 81 7.66 -6.09 39.84
C ILE A 81 7.50 -7.08 38.68
N SER A 82 6.49 -6.88 37.83
CA SER A 82 6.24 -7.73 36.67
C SER A 82 7.37 -7.66 35.66
N GLU A 83 7.98 -6.49 35.46
CA GLU A 83 9.14 -6.32 34.57
C GLU A 83 10.37 -7.06 35.10
N GLU A 84 10.67 -6.96 36.40
CA GLU A 84 11.78 -7.68 37.01
C GLU A 84 11.55 -9.19 37.05
N VAL A 85 10.31 -9.65 37.24
CA VAL A 85 9.95 -11.07 37.12
C VAL A 85 10.10 -11.57 35.68
N GLU A 86 9.67 -10.79 34.70
CA GLU A 86 9.86 -11.10 33.27
C GLU A 86 11.36 -11.21 32.91
N LYS A 87 12.18 -10.27 33.40
CA LYS A 87 13.65 -10.33 33.26
C LYS A 87 14.25 -11.54 33.95
N TYR A 88 13.82 -11.86 35.17
CA TYR A 88 14.32 -13.00 35.94
C TYR A 88 13.98 -14.34 35.28
N CYS A 89 12.77 -14.46 34.72
CA CYS A 89 12.33 -15.69 34.05
C CYS A 89 12.76 -15.77 32.57
N ASP A 90 13.39 -14.72 32.02
CA ASP A 90 13.69 -14.57 30.60
C ASP A 90 12.44 -14.73 29.69
N ILE A 91 11.28 -14.30 30.20
CA ILE A 91 10.00 -14.35 29.49
C ILE A 91 9.61 -12.93 29.11
N THR A 92 9.56 -12.65 27.81
CA THR A 92 9.04 -11.36 27.33
C THR A 92 7.55 -11.47 27.01
N SER A 93 6.70 -10.99 27.93
CA SER A 93 5.24 -10.97 27.71
C SER A 93 4.86 -9.84 26.74
N VAL A 94 4.98 -10.10 25.43
CA VAL A 94 4.55 -9.14 24.40
C VAL A 94 3.08 -9.40 24.07
N THR A 95 2.15 -8.70 24.74
CA THR A 95 0.83 -8.45 24.14
C THR A 95 1.04 -7.43 23.01
N SER A 96 1.41 -7.92 21.83
CA SER A 96 1.37 -7.07 20.66
C SER A 96 -0.10 -6.88 20.29
N GLU A 97 -0.54 -5.64 20.10
CA GLU A 97 -1.64 -5.38 19.16
C GLU A 97 -1.08 -5.65 17.76
N GLN A 98 -0.65 -6.89 17.49
CA GLN A 98 -0.41 -7.32 16.12
C GLN A 98 -1.74 -7.19 15.40
N HIS A 99 -1.69 -6.61 14.20
CA HIS A 99 -2.82 -6.53 13.30
C HIS A 99 -3.50 -7.91 13.25
N VAL A 100 -4.83 -7.94 13.32
CA VAL A 100 -5.59 -9.21 13.45
C VAL A 100 -5.20 -10.22 12.37
N ASP A 101 -4.81 -9.72 11.20
CA ASP A 101 -4.42 -10.53 10.04
C ASP A 101 -3.00 -11.13 10.15
N MET A 102 -2.12 -10.55 10.96
CA MET A 102 -0.79 -11.11 11.21
C MET A 102 -0.79 -12.21 12.27
N ARG A 103 -1.97 -12.58 12.80
CA ARG A 103 -2.08 -13.66 13.78
C ARG A 103 -1.70 -14.99 13.11
N PRO A 104 -0.93 -15.87 13.79
CA PRO A 104 -0.52 -17.15 13.21
C PRO A 104 -1.69 -17.99 12.68
N SER A 105 -2.85 -17.94 13.34
CA SER A 105 -4.06 -18.66 12.92
C SER A 105 -4.77 -18.07 11.70
N ARG A 106 -4.54 -16.80 11.36
CA ARG A 106 -5.02 -16.18 10.11
C ARG A 106 -4.07 -16.52 8.98
N ILE A 107 -2.76 -16.33 9.20
CA ILE A 107 -1.72 -16.73 8.25
C ILE A 107 -1.85 -18.21 7.85
N ALA A 108 -2.00 -19.11 8.83
CA ALA A 108 -2.15 -20.54 8.57
C ALA A 108 -3.39 -20.85 7.72
N ARG A 109 -4.50 -20.17 7.96
CA ARG A 109 -5.75 -20.36 7.22
C ARG A 109 -5.66 -19.79 5.81
N ASP A 110 -5.09 -18.60 5.66
CA ASP A 110 -4.90 -17.98 4.35
C ASP A 110 -3.99 -18.87 3.48
N ASN A 111 -2.94 -19.45 4.07
CA ASN A 111 -2.09 -20.44 3.39
C ASN A 111 -2.88 -21.69 2.98
N GLU A 112 -3.71 -22.25 3.87
CA GLU A 112 -4.60 -23.39 3.56
C GLU A 112 -5.58 -23.07 2.42
N ASP A 113 -6.13 -21.86 2.39
CA ASP A 113 -7.08 -21.42 1.36
C ASP A 113 -6.38 -21.18 0.01
N VAL A 114 -5.13 -20.67 0.02
CA VAL A 114 -4.27 -20.60 -1.17
C VAL A 114 -4.00 -22.00 -1.72
N GLU A 115 -3.70 -23.00 -0.87
CA GLU A 115 -3.49 -24.38 -1.31
C GLU A 115 -4.73 -24.96 -1.99
N LYS A 116 -5.92 -24.75 -1.43
CA LYS A 116 -7.19 -25.18 -2.06
C LYS A 116 -7.40 -24.53 -3.42
N LEU A 117 -7.10 -23.24 -3.54
CA LEU A 117 -7.21 -22.51 -4.80
C LEU A 117 -6.24 -23.09 -5.86
N MET A 118 -5.01 -23.39 -5.47
CA MET A 118 -4.01 -24.00 -6.36
C MET A 118 -4.39 -25.41 -6.80
N GLN A 119 -4.96 -26.23 -5.88
CA GLN A 119 -5.51 -27.54 -6.22
C GLN A 119 -6.66 -27.42 -7.22
N TRP A 120 -7.54 -26.45 -7.04
CA TRP A 120 -8.66 -26.20 -7.95
C TRP A 120 -8.17 -25.80 -9.35
N PHE A 121 -7.20 -24.87 -9.45
CA PHE A 121 -6.63 -24.46 -10.74
C PHE A 121 -5.86 -25.58 -11.44
N SER A 122 -5.28 -26.52 -10.68
CA SER A 122 -4.59 -27.69 -11.27
C SER A 122 -5.56 -28.65 -11.95
N GLN A 123 -6.81 -28.72 -11.47
CA GLN A 123 -7.87 -29.57 -12.04
C GLN A 123 -8.68 -28.82 -13.12
N HIS A 124 -8.83 -27.51 -12.96
CA HIS A 124 -9.61 -26.65 -13.84
C HIS A 124 -8.73 -25.51 -14.33
N ILE A 125 -7.97 -25.77 -15.40
CA ILE A 125 -7.15 -24.73 -16.04
C ILE A 125 -8.10 -23.73 -16.69
N PRO A 126 -8.20 -22.49 -16.17
CA PRO A 126 -9.18 -21.52 -16.67
C PRO A 126 -8.70 -20.79 -17.93
N PHE A 127 -7.42 -20.97 -18.31
CA PHE A 127 -6.79 -20.25 -19.42
C PHE A 127 -6.29 -21.23 -20.48
N PRO A 128 -6.48 -20.92 -21.77
CA PRO A 128 -5.90 -21.71 -22.84
C PRO A 128 -4.37 -21.64 -22.76
N ILE A 129 -3.72 -22.79 -22.94
CA ILE A 129 -2.26 -22.87 -23.02
C ILE A 129 -1.87 -22.32 -24.40
N ASN A 130 -1.34 -21.10 -24.41
CA ASN A 130 -0.85 -20.44 -25.61
C ASN A 130 0.65 -20.17 -25.48
N ASP A 131 1.36 -20.28 -26.61
CA ASP A 131 2.80 -20.04 -26.73
C ASP A 131 3.15 -18.55 -26.61
N VAL A 132 2.13 -17.68 -26.64
CA VAL A 132 2.27 -16.24 -26.71
C VAL A 132 1.79 -15.58 -25.43
N LEU A 133 2.61 -14.69 -24.89
CA LEU A 133 2.30 -13.92 -23.70
C LEU A 133 1.16 -12.94 -23.98
N MET A 134 0.01 -13.11 -23.32
CA MET A 134 -1.16 -12.26 -23.54
C MET A 134 -1.68 -11.69 -22.21
N SER A 135 -2.07 -10.42 -22.22
CA SER A 135 -2.82 -9.81 -21.12
C SER A 135 -4.28 -10.27 -21.16
N ILE A 136 -4.76 -10.89 -20.08
CA ILE A 136 -6.14 -11.37 -19.98
C ILE A 136 -7.14 -10.20 -19.94
N SER A 137 -6.77 -9.08 -19.33
CA SER A 137 -7.66 -7.93 -19.17
C SER A 137 -7.80 -7.12 -20.46
N SER A 138 -6.71 -6.94 -21.20
CA SER A 138 -6.67 -6.06 -22.37
C SER A 138 -6.59 -6.81 -23.71
N GLY A 139 -6.40 -8.13 -23.70
CA GLY A 139 -6.19 -8.94 -24.90
C GLY A 139 -4.89 -8.63 -25.66
N VAL A 140 -4.01 -7.81 -25.08
CA VAL A 140 -2.76 -7.39 -25.72
C VAL A 140 -1.79 -8.55 -25.76
N VAL A 141 -1.34 -8.87 -26.96
CA VAL A 141 -0.36 -9.92 -27.23
C VAL A 141 1.04 -9.30 -27.20
N GLY A 142 1.91 -9.87 -26.39
CA GLY A 142 3.31 -9.46 -26.25
C GLY A 142 4.12 -9.74 -27.51
N THR A 143 5.02 -8.82 -27.84
CA THR A 143 6.06 -9.05 -28.85
C THR A 143 7.21 -9.86 -28.24
N THR A 144 8.13 -10.34 -29.08
CA THR A 144 9.34 -11.08 -28.65
C THR A 144 10.23 -10.32 -27.66
N ASP A 145 10.10 -8.99 -27.61
CA ASP A 145 10.88 -8.12 -26.73
C ASP A 145 10.30 -8.04 -25.30
N VAL A 146 9.07 -8.50 -25.08
CA VAL A 146 8.40 -8.39 -23.78
C VAL A 146 8.86 -9.49 -22.84
N ASN A 147 9.53 -9.12 -21.74
CA ASN A 147 10.08 -10.04 -20.75
C ASN A 147 9.38 -9.97 -19.39
N CYS A 148 8.15 -9.44 -19.30
CA CYS A 148 7.48 -9.25 -18.00
C CYS A 148 7.19 -10.54 -17.23
N HIS A 149 7.12 -11.67 -17.91
CA HIS A 149 6.98 -13.00 -17.30
C HIS A 149 8.23 -13.40 -16.48
N LEU A 150 9.42 -12.86 -16.81
CA LEU A 150 10.69 -13.11 -16.11
C LEU A 150 11.03 -12.02 -15.08
N SER A 151 10.05 -11.19 -14.70
CA SER A 151 10.28 -10.03 -13.83
C SER A 151 10.92 -10.38 -12.49
N HIS A 152 10.54 -11.53 -11.90
CA HIS A 152 11.12 -12.02 -10.66
C HIS A 152 12.60 -12.38 -10.83
N GLU A 153 12.95 -13.15 -11.87
CA GLU A 153 14.32 -13.60 -12.14
C GLU A 153 15.25 -12.42 -12.42
N LEU A 154 14.81 -11.49 -13.28
CA LEU A 154 15.55 -10.25 -13.57
C LEU A 154 15.70 -9.37 -12.33
N GLY A 155 14.70 -9.36 -11.45
CA GLY A 155 14.75 -8.67 -10.16
C GLY A 155 15.79 -9.28 -9.22
N CYS A 156 15.79 -10.61 -9.09
CA CYS A 156 16.79 -11.34 -8.31
C CYS A 156 18.21 -11.11 -8.85
N GLU A 157 18.39 -11.16 -10.17
CA GLU A 157 19.67 -10.87 -10.82
C GLU A 157 20.11 -9.43 -10.53
N GLY A 158 19.19 -8.47 -10.66
CA GLY A 158 19.45 -7.06 -10.35
C GLY A 158 19.87 -6.83 -8.89
N ILE A 159 19.20 -7.50 -7.95
CA ILE A 159 19.52 -7.41 -6.52
C ILE A 159 20.88 -8.05 -6.24
N SER A 160 21.18 -9.21 -6.84
CA SER A 160 22.45 -9.90 -6.63
C SER A 160 23.67 -9.04 -7.00
N ARG A 161 23.53 -8.16 -8.02
CA ARG A 161 24.55 -7.19 -8.43
C ARG A 161 24.73 -6.03 -7.45
N ILE A 162 23.70 -5.73 -6.65
CA ILE A 162 23.71 -4.64 -5.67
C ILE A 162 24.27 -5.13 -4.34
N VAL A 163 24.02 -6.39 -3.99
CA VAL A 163 24.50 -7.01 -2.75
C VAL A 163 26.04 -7.00 -2.73
N GLY A 164 26.61 -6.35 -1.71
CA GLY A 164 28.07 -6.21 -1.54
C GLY A 164 28.68 -4.93 -2.14
N GLY A 165 27.90 -4.12 -2.87
CA GLY A 165 28.33 -2.83 -3.41
C GLY A 165 28.06 -1.65 -2.48
N ASN A 166 28.80 -0.56 -2.66
CA ASN A 166 28.49 0.73 -2.02
C ASN A 166 27.30 1.40 -2.75
N PHE A 167 26.35 1.94 -2.00
CA PHE A 167 25.11 2.55 -2.51
C PHE A 167 25.38 3.66 -3.55
N GLY A 168 26.45 4.45 -3.39
CA GLY A 168 26.81 5.52 -4.32
C GLY A 168 27.19 5.05 -5.73
N ASN A 169 27.56 3.78 -5.90
CA ASN A 169 27.94 3.19 -7.19
C ASN A 169 26.76 2.50 -7.90
N VAL A 170 25.61 2.37 -7.24
CA VAL A 170 24.42 1.74 -7.82
C VAL A 170 23.84 2.66 -8.88
N LYS A 171 23.89 2.23 -10.14
CA LYS A 171 23.28 2.93 -11.28
C LYS A 171 22.26 2.04 -11.95
N PHE A 172 21.00 2.46 -11.93
CA PHE A 172 19.91 1.77 -12.63
C PHE A 172 19.94 2.14 -14.12
N LYS A 173 20.19 1.15 -14.98
CA LYS A 173 20.17 1.36 -16.43
C LYS A 173 18.78 1.05 -16.98
N ARG A 174 18.27 1.89 -17.88
CA ARG A 174 16.94 1.67 -18.51
C ARG A 174 16.85 0.33 -19.26
N LYS A 175 17.96 -0.16 -19.81
CA LYS A 175 18.05 -1.47 -20.47
C LYS A 175 17.87 -2.67 -19.53
N GLU A 176 18.09 -2.49 -18.24
CA GLU A 176 17.93 -3.54 -17.22
C GLU A 176 16.49 -3.55 -16.66
N LYS A 177 15.66 -2.58 -17.07
CA LYS A 177 14.25 -2.54 -16.69
C LYS A 177 13.48 -3.60 -17.49
N VAL A 178 12.58 -4.28 -16.80
CA VAL A 178 11.60 -5.17 -17.41
C VAL A 178 10.72 -4.40 -18.41
N ILE A 179 10.57 -4.96 -19.60
CA ILE A 179 9.71 -4.49 -20.68
C ILE A 179 8.31 -5.07 -20.42
N THR A 180 7.34 -4.20 -20.18
CA THR A 180 5.95 -4.56 -19.87
C THR A 180 5.09 -4.66 -21.13
N LEU A 181 3.95 -5.35 -21.06
CA LEU A 181 2.97 -5.40 -22.16
C LEU A 181 2.43 -4.02 -22.57
N ALA A 182 2.40 -3.05 -21.65
CA ALA A 182 2.03 -1.67 -21.97
C ALA A 182 2.95 -1.02 -23.01
N SER A 183 4.20 -1.49 -23.12
CA SER A 183 5.15 -1.03 -24.14
C SER A 183 4.74 -1.34 -25.57
N VAL A 184 3.87 -2.34 -25.77
CA VAL A 184 3.39 -2.75 -27.09
C VAL A 184 2.47 -1.70 -27.70
N ASN A 185 1.56 -1.14 -26.89
CA ASN A 185 0.56 -0.18 -27.37
C ASN A 185 0.98 1.29 -27.22
N ASN A 186 1.70 1.63 -26.14
CA ASN A 186 2.01 3.01 -25.78
C ASN A 186 3.48 3.37 -26.05
N ASN A 187 4.03 2.96 -27.20
CA ASN A 187 5.39 3.35 -27.60
C ASN A 187 5.38 4.56 -28.55
N ALA A 188 6.19 5.55 -28.21
CA ALA A 188 6.58 6.62 -29.13
C ALA A 188 8.01 6.35 -29.58
N LYS A 189 8.26 6.41 -30.90
CA LYS A 189 9.61 6.30 -31.46
C LYS A 189 10.23 7.69 -31.50
N ILE A 190 11.16 7.96 -30.59
CA ILE A 190 11.98 9.18 -30.64
C ILE A 190 13.34 8.77 -31.22
N GLU A 191 13.63 9.26 -32.43
CA GLU A 191 14.80 8.92 -33.24
C GLU A 191 14.93 7.41 -33.54
N LYS A 192 15.49 6.64 -32.59
CA LYS A 192 15.76 5.19 -32.69
C LYS A 192 15.33 4.38 -31.46
N GLU A 193 14.99 5.02 -30.34
CA GLU A 193 14.55 4.33 -29.13
C GLU A 193 13.01 4.34 -29.03
N LYS A 194 12.43 3.18 -28.71
CA LYS A 194 11.01 3.08 -28.36
C LYS A 194 10.85 3.45 -26.89
N ILE A 195 10.20 4.57 -26.62
CA ILE A 195 9.92 5.02 -25.27
C ILE A 195 8.46 4.72 -24.95
N THR A 196 8.24 4.02 -23.84
CA THR A 196 6.90 3.81 -23.31
C THR A 196 6.43 5.10 -22.64
N VAL A 197 5.39 5.72 -23.18
CA VAL A 197 4.82 6.96 -22.65
C VAL A 197 3.42 6.65 -22.13
N ASP A 198 3.23 6.75 -20.82
CA ASP A 198 1.87 6.75 -20.26
C ASP A 198 1.16 8.04 -20.69
N PRO A 199 0.04 7.95 -21.42
CA PRO A 199 -0.71 9.11 -21.88
C PRO A 199 -1.17 10.04 -20.76
N LEU A 200 -1.51 9.51 -19.58
CA LEU A 200 -1.93 10.34 -18.44
C LEU A 200 -0.77 11.13 -17.86
N THR A 201 0.38 10.48 -17.67
CA THR A 201 1.61 11.15 -17.25
C THR A 201 2.04 12.22 -18.25
N LEU A 202 1.92 11.95 -19.55
CA LEU A 202 2.20 12.94 -20.58
C LEU A 202 1.25 14.14 -20.48
N PHE A 203 -0.04 13.90 -20.33
CA PHE A 203 -1.04 14.95 -20.15
C PHE A 203 -0.74 15.83 -18.92
N HIS A 204 -0.45 15.21 -17.76
CA HIS A 204 -0.08 15.96 -16.56
C HIS A 204 1.19 16.80 -16.77
N ARG A 205 2.20 16.27 -17.46
CA ARG A 205 3.42 17.02 -17.78
C ARG A 205 3.14 18.20 -18.69
N ILE A 206 2.27 18.04 -19.68
CA ILE A 206 1.83 19.14 -20.56
C ILE A 206 1.11 20.21 -19.74
N CYS A 207 0.20 19.81 -18.84
CA CYS A 207 -0.50 20.75 -17.96
C CYS A 207 0.45 21.54 -17.05
N VAL A 208 1.53 20.94 -16.58
CA VAL A 208 2.55 21.61 -15.75
C VAL A 208 3.49 22.47 -16.59
N ALA A 209 3.84 22.03 -17.80
CA ALA A 209 4.80 22.72 -18.66
C ALA A 209 4.21 23.93 -19.41
N LYS A 210 2.89 24.00 -19.59
CA LYS A 210 2.23 25.09 -20.32
C LYS A 210 2.54 26.45 -19.69
N GLN A 211 2.96 27.42 -20.50
CA GLN A 211 3.16 28.80 -20.05
C GLN A 211 1.94 29.67 -20.39
N SER A 212 1.27 29.39 -21.51
CA SER A 212 0.00 30.00 -21.90
C SER A 212 -1.04 28.97 -22.37
N ASP A 213 -2.28 29.42 -22.60
CA ASP A 213 -3.33 28.56 -23.15
C ASP A 213 -3.18 28.36 -24.67
N GLU A 214 -2.46 29.26 -25.35
CA GLU A 214 -2.06 29.10 -26.75
C GLU A 214 -1.08 27.93 -26.93
N ASP A 215 -0.14 27.74 -26.00
CA ASP A 215 0.77 26.58 -26.01
C ASP A 215 -0.02 25.28 -25.88
N LEU A 216 -1.03 25.27 -25.02
CA LEU A 216 -1.90 24.12 -24.82
C LEU A 216 -2.67 23.76 -26.10
N LYS A 217 -3.14 24.76 -26.83
CA LYS A 217 -3.80 24.56 -28.13
C LYS A 217 -2.84 23.98 -29.16
N MET A 218 -1.57 24.38 -29.15
CA MET A 218 -0.54 23.81 -30.00
C MET A 218 -0.25 22.35 -29.65
N PHE A 219 -0.14 22.00 -28.37
CA PHE A 219 0.11 20.61 -27.94
C PHE A 219 -1.02 19.66 -28.34
N PHE A 220 -2.27 20.11 -28.34
CA PHE A 220 -3.41 19.30 -28.79
C PHE A 220 -3.53 19.13 -30.31
N THR A 221 -2.65 19.76 -31.10
CA THR A 221 -2.59 19.47 -32.56
C THR A 221 -1.87 18.15 -32.85
N PHE A 222 -1.08 17.65 -31.88
CA PHE A 222 -0.36 16.39 -32.00
C PHE A 222 -1.16 15.22 -31.43
N GLU A 223 -0.92 14.02 -31.95
CA GLU A 223 -1.50 12.79 -31.43
C GLU A 223 -0.79 12.41 -30.12
N LEU A 224 -1.42 12.75 -28.98
CA LEU A 224 -0.86 12.53 -27.64
C LEU A 224 -1.09 11.12 -27.09
N SER A 225 -2.04 10.36 -27.66
CA SER A 225 -2.38 9.02 -27.22
C SER A 225 -2.97 8.18 -28.35
N PRO A 226 -2.70 6.86 -28.39
CA PRO A 226 -3.22 5.96 -29.43
C PRO A 226 -4.72 5.66 -29.31
N PHE A 227 -5.35 6.11 -28.23
CA PHE A 227 -6.79 6.00 -27.99
C PHE A 227 -7.31 7.28 -27.33
N PRO A 228 -8.58 7.65 -27.54
CA PRO A 228 -9.15 8.84 -26.93
C PRO A 228 -9.31 8.64 -25.42
N LEU A 229 -8.49 9.36 -24.65
CA LEU A 229 -8.45 9.27 -23.18
C LEU A 229 -9.78 9.65 -22.51
N SER A 230 -10.66 10.40 -23.18
CA SER A 230 -11.99 10.73 -22.65
C SER A 230 -12.86 9.48 -22.49
N LEU A 231 -12.72 8.52 -23.39
CA LEU A 231 -13.55 7.31 -23.47
C LEU A 231 -12.83 6.06 -22.99
N PHE A 232 -11.52 5.98 -23.19
CA PHE A 232 -10.73 4.77 -22.93
C PHE A 232 -9.62 5.00 -21.89
N ASN A 233 -9.29 3.94 -21.16
CA ASN A 233 -8.09 3.77 -20.35
C ASN A 233 -7.28 2.58 -20.88
N GLU A 234 -6.10 2.29 -20.31
CA GLU A 234 -5.26 1.16 -20.73
C GLU A 234 -5.95 -0.21 -20.59
N GLU A 235 -6.99 -0.29 -19.75
CA GLU A 235 -7.79 -1.50 -19.50
C GLU A 235 -9.04 -1.61 -20.39
N GLY A 236 -9.33 -0.61 -21.24
CA GLY A 236 -10.49 -0.58 -22.13
C GLY A 236 -11.38 0.65 -21.94
N MET A 237 -12.69 0.50 -22.11
CA MET A 237 -13.63 1.64 -22.06
C MET A 237 -13.94 2.04 -20.62
N ARG A 238 -13.85 3.34 -20.30
CA ARG A 238 -14.14 3.88 -18.97
C ARG A 238 -15.57 3.53 -18.54
N LYS A 239 -15.77 3.28 -17.24
CA LYS A 239 -17.07 2.82 -16.69
C LYS A 239 -18.23 3.82 -16.89
N GLY A 240 -17.95 5.08 -17.20
CA GLY A 240 -18.98 6.09 -17.47
C GLY A 240 -19.49 6.02 -18.90
N ALA A 241 -20.75 5.62 -19.08
CA ALA A 241 -21.54 5.69 -20.32
C ALA A 241 -21.36 4.58 -21.39
N LYS A 242 -21.18 3.31 -20.97
CA LYS A 242 -21.26 2.18 -21.91
C LYS A 242 -22.63 2.07 -22.62
N SER A 243 -23.72 2.40 -21.92
CA SER A 243 -25.09 2.34 -22.46
C SER A 243 -25.38 3.41 -23.50
N SER A 244 -24.88 4.63 -23.32
CA SER A 244 -25.10 5.74 -24.27
C SER A 244 -24.36 5.56 -25.59
N LEU A 245 -23.25 4.82 -25.58
CA LEU A 245 -22.49 4.47 -26.79
C LEU A 245 -23.05 3.24 -27.50
N PHE A 246 -23.80 2.38 -26.81
CA PHE A 246 -24.38 1.18 -27.40
C PHE A 246 -25.29 1.51 -28.60
N SER A 247 -26.04 2.61 -28.55
CA SER A 247 -26.88 3.08 -29.66
C SER A 247 -26.08 3.60 -30.86
N ALA A 248 -24.79 3.92 -30.69
CA ALA A 248 -23.93 4.39 -31.76
C ALA A 248 -23.18 3.26 -32.49
N PHE A 249 -23.15 2.05 -31.94
CA PHE A 249 -22.52 0.89 -32.60
C PHE A 249 -23.52 0.16 -33.49
N THR A 250 -23.11 -0.13 -34.73
CA THR A 250 -23.86 -1.02 -35.62
C THR A 250 -23.58 -2.48 -35.25
N PRO A 251 -24.60 -3.32 -35.01
CA PRO A 251 -24.39 -4.73 -34.73
C PRO A 251 -23.75 -5.41 -35.93
N THR A 252 -22.57 -6.01 -35.72
CA THR A 252 -21.93 -6.84 -36.74
C THR A 252 -22.46 -8.27 -36.56
N LYS A 253 -23.10 -8.83 -37.59
CA LYS A 253 -23.50 -10.24 -37.58
C LYS A 253 -22.25 -11.10 -37.68
N ILE A 254 -21.91 -11.76 -36.59
CA ILE A 254 -20.91 -12.84 -36.60
C ILE A 254 -21.71 -14.10 -36.91
N ASP A 255 -21.55 -14.63 -38.11
CA ASP A 255 -22.07 -15.96 -38.46
C ASP A 255 -21.30 -16.99 -37.64
N ALA A 256 -21.88 -17.38 -36.51
CA ALA A 256 -21.31 -18.39 -35.63
C ALA A 256 -21.36 -19.76 -36.32
N VAL A 257 -20.24 -20.17 -36.91
CA VAL A 257 -20.00 -21.59 -37.16
C VAL A 257 -19.81 -22.25 -35.80
N GLN A 258 -20.87 -22.90 -35.32
CA GLN A 258 -20.85 -23.72 -34.13
C GLN A 258 -20.00 -24.98 -34.38
N GLU A 259 -18.70 -24.91 -34.12
CA GLU A 259 -17.96 -26.12 -33.79
C GLU A 259 -18.25 -26.50 -32.34
N LYS A 260 -19.07 -27.54 -32.20
CA LYS A 260 -19.40 -28.20 -30.94
C LYS A 260 -18.11 -28.61 -30.22
N ILE A 261 -17.81 -27.96 -29.10
CA ILE A 261 -16.95 -28.53 -28.08
C ILE A 261 -17.79 -29.59 -27.37
N ILE A 262 -17.48 -30.86 -27.65
CA ILE A 262 -18.03 -32.02 -26.94
C ILE A 262 -17.29 -32.11 -25.60
N LEU A 263 -18.09 -32.23 -24.53
CA LEU A 263 -17.68 -32.39 -23.12
C LEU A 263 -16.68 -33.53 -22.90
#